data_AF-A0A2M8PS23-F1
#
_entry.id   AF-A0A2M8PS23-F1
#
_cell.length_a   1.000
_cell.length_b   1.000
_cell.length_c   1.000
_cell.angle_alpha   90.00
_cell.angle_beta   90.00
_cell.angle_gamma   90.00
#
_symmetry.space_group_name_H-M   'P 1'
#
loop_
_entity.id
_entity.type
_entity.pdbx_description
1 polymer ?
#
loop_
_entity_poly.entity_id
_entity_poly.type
_entity_poly.pdbx_seq_one_letter_code
_entity_poly.pdbx_strand_id
1 'polypeptide(L)' 'MIIERRKTYKFKLYENDANVHLHQQIDVAGLVWNHALALACRYYGLYGKSINFNHLQKHIAKLRKSSERFCHYQVLG' A
#
# COMPACT_ATOMS: atom_id res chain seq x y z
N MET A 1 31.11 -21.28 -14.00
CA MET A 1 29.83 -21.16 -13.25
C MET A 1 29.44 -19.69 -13.26
N ILE A 2 28.45 -19.30 -14.08
CA ILE A 2 28.02 -17.89 -14.20
C ILE A 2 27.01 -17.64 -13.09
N ILE A 3 27.36 -16.77 -12.14
CA ILE A 3 26.46 -16.34 -11.05
C ILE A 3 25.59 -15.22 -11.63
N GLU A 4 24.31 -15.51 -11.85
CA GLU A 4 23.35 -14.51 -12.30
C GLU A 4 23.09 -13.51 -11.15
N ARG A 5 23.66 -12.29 -11.26
CA ARG A 5 23.36 -11.21 -10.33
C ARG A 5 22.11 -10.47 -10.77
N ARG A 6 21.15 -10.32 -9.85
CA ARG A 6 19.96 -9.49 -10.03
C ARG A 6 20.39 -8.04 -10.33
N LYS A 7 20.16 -7.57 -11.56
CA LYS A 7 20.45 -6.20 -11.99
C LYS A 7 19.27 -5.31 -11.62
N THR A 8 19.51 -4.24 -10.87
CA THR A 8 18.53 -3.17 -10.63
C THR A 8 18.88 -1.98 -11.49
N TYR A 9 17.97 -1.60 -12.39
CA TYR A 9 18.14 -0.45 -13.26
C TYR A 9 17.53 0.79 -12.62
N LYS A 10 18.27 1.90 -12.63
CA LYS A 10 17.79 3.22 -12.22
C LYS A 10 17.48 4.02 -13.47
N PHE A 11 16.20 4.28 -13.72
CA PHE A 11 15.75 5.12 -14.83
C PHE A 11 15.43 6.53 -14.34
N LYS A 12 15.71 7.54 -15.17
CA LYS A 12 15.21 8.89 -14.94
C LYS A 12 13.72 8.91 -15.27
N LEU A 13 12.89 9.44 -14.37
CA LEU A 13 11.48 9.68 -14.67
C LEU A 13 11.40 10.93 -15.55
N TYR A 14 11.06 10.75 -16.82
CA TYR A 14 10.84 11.87 -17.74
C TYR A 14 9.44 12.42 -17.55
N GLU A 15 9.26 13.72 -17.75
CA GLU A 15 7.96 14.38 -17.67
C GLU A 15 7.02 13.82 -18.73
N ASN A 16 5.85 13.37 -18.29
CA ASN A 16 4.78 12.82 -19.11
C ASN A 16 3.47 12.99 -18.34
N ASP A 17 2.37 13.26 -19.05
CA ASP A 17 1.04 13.39 -18.44
C ASP A 17 0.62 12.13 -17.66
N ALA A 18 1.08 10.95 -18.07
CA ALA A 18 0.86 9.69 -17.36
C ALA A 18 1.48 9.65 -15.95
N ASN A 19 2.48 10.49 -15.66
CA ASN A 19 3.11 10.55 -14.35
C ASN A 19 2.15 11.01 -13.26
N VAL A 20 1.11 11.79 -13.60
CA VAL A 20 0.11 12.24 -12.64
C VAL A 20 -0.60 11.04 -12.02
N HIS A 21 -0.95 10.03 -12.82
CA HIS A 21 -1.60 8.81 -12.30
C HIS A 21 -0.64 7.96 -11.47
N LEU A 22 0.65 7.92 -11.85
CA LEU A 22 1.67 7.23 -11.06
C LEU A 22 1.84 7.88 -9.68
N HIS A 23 1.91 9.21 -9.62
CA HIS A 23 1.99 9.94 -8.36
C HIS A 23 0.74 9.71 -7.50
N GLN A 24 -0.45 9.78 -8.09
CA GLN A 24 -1.70 9.47 -7.40
C GLN A 24 -1.70 8.05 -6.81
N GLN A 25 -1.23 7.05 -7.57
CA GLN A 25 -1.13 5.68 -7.08
C GLN A 25 -0.14 5.56 -5.92
N ILE A 26 1.03 6.20 -6.03
CA ILE A 26 2.04 6.21 -4.94
C ILE A 26 1.46 6.84 -3.68
N ASP A 27 0.77 7.97 -3.81
CA ASP A 27 0.18 8.67 -2.68
C ASP A 27 -0.90 7.83 -2.00
N VAL A 28 -1.81 7.24 -2.79
CA VAL A 28 -2.86 6.35 -2.26
C VAL A 28 -2.25 5.11 -1.60
N ALA A 29 -1.19 4.52 -2.16
CA ALA A 29 -0.48 3.41 -1.55
C ALA A 29 0.13 3.81 -0.19
N GLY A 30 0.68 5.02 -0.08
CA GLY A 30 1.16 5.59 1.17
C GLY A 30 0.06 5.74 2.22
N LEU A 31 -1.13 6.22 1.83
CA LEU A 31 -2.28 6.33 2.73
C LEU A 31 -2.75 4.97 3.25
N VAL A 32 -2.84 3.97 2.36
CA VAL A 32 -3.19 2.58 2.74
C VAL A 32 -2.19 2.03 3.74
N TRP A 33 -0.89 2.21 3.47
CA TRP A 33 0.18 1.76 4.35
C TRP A 33 0.11 2.42 5.73
N ASN A 34 -0.05 3.73 5.78
CA ASN A 34 -0.16 4.48 7.04
C ASN A 34 -1.36 4.01 7.86
N HIS A 35 -2.50 3.77 7.21
CA HIS A 35 -3.68 3.24 7.88
C HIS A 35 -3.45 1.83 8.43
N ALA A 36 -2.85 0.95 7.63
CA ALA A 36 -2.52 -0.41 8.04
C ALA A 36 -1.55 -0.45 9.23
N LEU A 37 -0.54 0.41 9.21
CA LEU A 37 0.43 0.55 10.30
C LEU A 37 -0.22 1.06 11.58
N ALA A 38 -1.06 2.10 11.49
CA ALA A 38 -1.79 2.63 12.64
C ALA A 38 -2.70 1.56 13.28
N LEU A 39 -3.37 0.76 12.46
CA LEU A 39 -4.19 -0.36 12.94
C LEU A 39 -3.34 -1.43 13.63
N ALA A 40 -2.20 -1.80 13.05
CA ALA A 40 -1.30 -2.79 13.63
C ALA A 40 -0.73 -2.33 14.97
N CYS A 41 -0.27 -1.07 15.08
CA CYS A 41 0.20 -0.49 16.34
C CYS A 41 -0.90 -0.46 17.39
N ARG A 42 -2.13 -0.06 17.03
CA ARG A 42 -3.28 -0.08 17.94
C ARG A 42 -3.62 -1.49 18.40
N TYR A 43 -3.62 -2.46 17.49
CA TYR A 43 -3.91 -3.86 17.81
C TYR A 43 -2.85 -4.42 18.78
N TYR A 44 -1.58 -4.10 18.54
CA TYR A 44 -0.50 -4.49 19.45
C TYR A 44 -0.64 -3.84 20.83
N GLY A 45 -0.98 -2.55 20.90
CA GLY A 45 -1.20 -1.86 22.18
C GLY A 45 -2.35 -2.45 23.00
N LEU A 46 -3.40 -2.98 22.35
CA LEU A 46 -4.56 -3.58 23.02
C LEU A 46 -4.35 -5.03 23.43
N TYR A 47 -3.71 -5.84 22.58
CA TYR A 47 -3.66 -7.29 22.72
C TYR A 47 -2.24 -7.85 22.96
N GLY A 48 -1.20 -7.01 22.86
CA GLY A 48 0.19 -7.41 23.00
C GLY A 48 0.71 -8.35 21.90
N LYS A 49 0.00 -8.46 20.77
CA LYS A 49 0.32 -9.38 19.67
C LYS A 49 0.20 -8.68 18.31
N SER A 50 0.95 -9.16 17.32
CA SER A 50 0.83 -8.67 15.95
C SER A 50 -0.49 -9.09 15.31
N ILE A 51 -1.11 -8.20 14.53
CA ILE A 51 -2.31 -8.54 13.75
C ILE A 51 -1.97 -9.58 12.68
N ASN A 52 -2.84 -10.58 12.50
CA ASN A 52 -2.72 -11.53 11.40
C ASN A 52 -2.87 -10.79 10.05
N PHE A 53 -1.94 -11.01 9.12
CA PHE A 53 -1.95 -10.41 7.79
C PHE A 53 -3.28 -10.60 7.05
N ASN A 54 -3.88 -11.80 7.14
CA ASN A 54 -5.16 -12.09 6.49
C ASN A 54 -6.31 -11.23 7.04
N HIS A 55 -6.27 -10.91 8.33
CA HIS A 55 -7.27 -10.03 8.95
C HIS A 55 -7.06 -8.58 8.52
N LEU A 56 -5.81 -8.13 8.47
CA LEU A 56 -5.46 -6.80 7.98
C LEU A 56 -5.88 -6.61 6.52
N GLN A 57 -5.58 -7.59 5.65
CA GLN A 57 -5.97 -7.55 4.24
C GLN A 57 -7.49 -7.52 4.07
N LYS A 58 -8.24 -8.37 4.79
CA LYS A 58 -9.72 -8.35 4.77
C LYS A 58 -10.28 -7.02 5.24
N HIS A 59 -9.68 -6.42 6.27
CA HIS A 59 -10.08 -5.11 6.78
C HIS A 59 -9.92 -4.02 5.73
N ILE A 60 -8.74 -3.92 5.11
CA ILE A 60 -8.46 -2.93 4.06
C ILE A 60 -9.38 -3.15 2.85
N ALA A 61 -9.58 -4.40 2.42
CA ALA A 61 -10.48 -4.74 1.32
C ALA A 61 -11.94 -4.35 1.61
N LYS A 62 -12.40 -4.49 2.87
CA LYS A 62 -13.72 -4.04 3.30
C LYS A 62 -13.84 -2.51 3.22
N LEU A 63 -12.83 -1.79 3.70
CA LEU A 63 -12.82 -0.31 3.66
C LEU A 63 -12.90 0.21 2.22
N ARG A 64 -12.11 -0.38 1.31
CA ARG A 64 -12.11 -0.03 -0.12
C ARG A 64 -13.49 -0.16 -0.77
N LYS A 65 -14.29 -1.15 -0.35
CA LYS A 65 -15.60 -1.45 -0.95
C LYS A 65 -16.77 -0.74 -0.27
N SER A 66 -16.71 -0.57 1.05
CA SER A 66 -17.89 -0.24 1.87
C SER A 66 -17.88 1.17 2.42
N SER A 67 -16.75 1.88 2.36
CA SER A 67 -16.63 3.22 2.94
C SER A 67 -16.49 4.26 1.85
N GLU A 68 -17.42 5.22 1.84
CA GLU A 68 -17.35 6.40 0.97
C GLU A 68 -16.03 7.17 1.17
N ARG A 69 -15.58 7.27 2.43
CA ARG A 69 -14.31 7.92 2.79
C ARG A 69 -13.08 7.27 2.15
N PHE A 70 -13.07 5.94 2.01
CA PHE A 70 -11.94 5.17 1.48
C PHE A 70 -12.15 4.69 0.04
N CYS A 71 -13.13 5.25 -0.66
CA CYS A 71 -13.42 4.91 -2.06
C CYS A 71 -12.19 5.09 -2.98
N HIS A 72 -11.36 6.10 -2.70
CA HIS A 72 -10.13 6.38 -3.45
C HIS A 72 -9.09 5.25 -3.42
N TYR A 73 -9.19 4.27 -2.51
CA TYR A 73 -8.31 3.08 -2.52
C TYR A 73 -8.53 2.19 -3.75
N GLN A 74 -9.62 2.38 -4.51
CA GLN A 74 -9.89 1.65 -5.76
C GLN A 74 -8.86 1.94 -6.86
N VAL A 75 -8.12 3.06 -6.76
CA VAL A 75 -7.08 3.46 -7.73
C VAL A 75 -5.92 2.45 -7.81
N LEU A 76 -5.75 1.61 -6.79
CA LEU A 76 -4.67 0.61 -6.70
C LEU A 76 -5.04 -0.78 -7.27
N GLY A 77 -6.30 -1.02 -7.67
CA GLY A 77 -6.82 -2.33 -8.14
C GLY A 77 -7.63 -3.11 -7.10
#